data_AF-A0A969UQC7-F1
#
_entry.id   AF-A0A969UQC7-F1
#
_cell.length_a   1.000
_cell.length_b   1.000
_cell.length_c   1.000
_cell.angle_alpha   90.00
_cell.angle_beta   90.00
_cell.angle_gamma   90.00
#
_symmetry.space_group_name_H-M   'P 1'
#
loop_
_entity.id
_entity.type
_entity.pdbx_description
1 polymer ?
#
loop_
_entity_poly.entity_id
_entity_poly.type
_entity_poly.pdbx_seq_one_letter_code
_entity_poly.pdbx_strand_id
1 'polypeptide(L)'
;MAMVFQLRQPVGEPIGSEQIRLNYPAPGKAVVTVVIRGLQDDSVNATRTRYEFQPAPSSTDTNRLWQITQVTQQNKCQPGRGPQDWSGELCN
;
A
#
# COMPACT_ATOMS: atom_id res chain seq x y z
N MET A 1 -16.42 -0.03 5.12
CA MET A 1 -16.42 -1.23 4.25
C MET A 1 -15.07 -1.27 3.54
N ALA A 2 -14.38 -2.41 3.54
CA ALA A 2 -13.07 -2.55 2.91
C ALA A 2 -13.17 -3.51 1.72
N MET A 3 -12.63 -3.10 0.57
CA MET A 3 -12.55 -3.90 -0.64
C MET A 3 -11.09 -4.30 -0.86
N VAL A 4 -10.83 -5.58 -1.08
CA VAL A 4 -9.48 -6.12 -1.24
C VAL A 4 -9.34 -6.65 -2.66
N PHE A 5 -8.36 -6.11 -3.37
CA PHE A 5 -7.97 -6.56 -4.69
C PHE A 5 -6.63 -7.30 -4.57
N GLN A 6 -6.64 -8.59 -4.87
CA GLN A 6 -5.42 -9.33 -5.11
C GLN A 6 -5.17 -9.30 -6.62
N LEU A 7 -4.26 -8.43 -7.05
CA LEU A 7 -3.77 -8.48 -8.42
C LEU A 7 -2.85 -9.70 -8.48
N ARG A 8 -3.36 -10.82 -9.01
CA ARG A 8 -2.52 -11.97 -9.32
C ARG A 8 -1.49 -11.54 -10.35
N GLN A 9 -0.23 -11.81 -10.06
CA GLN A 9 0.80 -11.77 -11.07
C GLN A 9 0.44 -12.77 -12.19
N PRO A 10 0.71 -12.44 -13.46
CA PRO A 10 0.68 -13.43 -14.53
C PRO A 10 1.65 -14.58 -14.19
N VAL A 11 1.22 -15.80 -14.47
CA VAL A 11 2.02 -17.01 -14.23
C VAL A 11 3.28 -16.95 -15.09
N GLY A 12 4.47 -16.85 -14.47
CA GLY A 12 5.75 -16.94 -15.19
C GLY A 12 6.90 -16.05 -14.68
N GLU A 13 6.64 -15.06 -13.81
CA GLU A 13 7.72 -14.25 -13.21
C GLU A 13 8.10 -14.76 -11.80
N PRO A 14 9.39 -14.83 -11.41
CA PRO A 14 9.78 -15.54 -10.18
C PRO A 14 9.61 -14.75 -8.86
N ILE A 15 9.01 -13.54 -8.86
CA ILE A 15 9.28 -12.54 -7.81
C ILE A 15 8.09 -11.61 -7.59
N GLY A 16 7.73 -11.38 -6.33
CA GLY A 16 6.70 -10.40 -5.96
C GLY A 16 5.35 -11.03 -5.62
N SER A 17 4.59 -10.41 -4.72
CA SER A 17 3.13 -10.55 -4.70
C SER A 17 2.57 -9.19 -4.33
N GLU A 18 1.69 -8.64 -5.15
CA GLU A 18 1.06 -7.34 -4.90
C GLU A 18 -0.35 -7.53 -4.35
N GLN A 19 -0.64 -6.86 -3.24
CA GLN A 19 -1.97 -6.78 -2.67
C GLN A 19 -2.39 -5.33 -2.51
N ILE A 20 -3.52 -4.96 -3.10
CA ILE A 20 -4.12 -3.63 -2.97
C ILE A 20 -5.37 -3.73 -2.09
N ARG A 21 -5.45 -2.93 -1.04
CA ARG A 21 -6.62 -2.82 -0.17
C ARG A 21 -7.16 -1.40 -0.23
N LEU A 22 -8.43 -1.26 -0.55
CA LEU A 22 -9.15 0.00 -0.56
C LEU A 22 -10.11 0.03 0.64
N ASN A 23 -10.00 1.05 1.48
CA ASN A 23 -10.88 1.26 2.61
C ASN A 23 -11.47 2.67 2.58
N TYR A 24 -12.76 2.79 2.90
CA TYR A 24 -13.44 4.07 3.07
C TYR A 24 -13.78 4.24 4.57
N PRO A 25 -12.86 4.81 5.37
CA PRO A 25 -13.06 4.94 6.81
C PRO A 25 -14.13 5.97 7.20
N ALA A 26 -14.40 6.95 6.33
CA ALA A 26 -15.41 7.98 6.51
C ALA A 26 -15.87 8.52 5.14
N PRO A 27 -17.03 9.22 5.06
CA PRO A 27 -17.45 9.90 3.84
C PRO A 27 -16.37 10.86 3.33
N GLY A 28 -16.10 10.83 2.02
CA GLY A 28 -15.04 11.67 1.42
C GLY A 28 -13.62 11.32 1.88
N LYS A 29 -13.39 10.14 2.45
CA LYS A 29 -12.05 9.63 2.78
C LYS A 29 -11.87 8.28 2.12
N ALA A 30 -10.78 8.11 1.38
CA ALA A 30 -10.37 6.81 0.87
C ALA A 30 -8.93 6.53 1.29
N VAL A 31 -8.64 5.28 1.61
CA VAL A 31 -7.32 4.82 2.02
C VAL A 31 -6.96 3.62 1.15
N VAL A 32 -5.96 3.78 0.30
CA VAL A 32 -5.41 2.68 -0.50
C VAL A 32 -4.13 2.20 0.18
N THR A 33 -4.07 0.92 0.49
CA THR A 33 -2.87 0.26 1.03
C THR A 33 -2.37 -0.75 0.03
N VAL A 34 -1.16 -0.52 -0.48
CA VAL A 34 -0.45 -1.42 -1.38
C VAL A 34 0.59 -2.16 -0.57
N VAL A 35 0.60 -3.50 -0.64
CA VAL A 35 1.58 -4.37 0.00
C VAL A 35 2.28 -5.19 -1.07
N ILE A 36 3.60 -5.12 -1.10
CA ILE A 36 4.44 -5.92 -1.98
C ILE A 36 5.26 -6.86 -1.10
N ARG A 37 5.29 -8.15 -1.44
CA ARG A 37 6.07 -9.20 -0.74
C ARG A 37 6.94 -9.94 -1.73
N GLY A 38 7.86 -10.78 -1.25
CA GLY A 38 8.70 -11.61 -2.12
C GLY A 38 9.63 -10.75 -2.98
N LEU A 39 10.16 -9.68 -2.40
CA LEU A 39 11.17 -8.82 -3.00
C LEU A 39 12.49 -9.61 -3.13
N GLN A 40 13.34 -9.23 -4.08
CA GLN A 40 14.69 -9.82 -4.23
C GLN A 40 15.65 -9.45 -3.10
N ASP A 41 15.29 -8.42 -2.33
CA ASP A 41 16.10 -7.87 -1.27
C ASP A 41 16.21 -8.86 -0.09
N ASP A 42 17.44 -9.13 0.36
CA ASP A 42 17.73 -10.07 1.45
C ASP A 42 17.58 -9.44 2.85
N SER A 43 17.28 -8.15 2.90
CA SER A 43 17.07 -7.35 4.11
C SER A 43 15.60 -6.97 4.29
N VAL A 44 14.86 -6.74 3.18
CA VAL A 44 13.44 -6.36 3.17
C VAL A 44 12.54 -7.54 2.79
N ASN A 45 11.65 -7.93 3.69
CA ASN A 45 10.68 -9.00 3.45
C ASN A 45 9.45 -8.50 2.68
N ALA A 46 8.92 -7.34 3.09
CA ALA A 46 7.75 -6.73 2.46
C ALA A 46 7.73 -5.22 2.62
N THR A 47 7.12 -4.53 1.66
CA THR A 47 6.86 -3.10 1.71
C THR A 47 5.36 -2.85 1.78
N ARG A 48 4.98 -1.74 2.43
CA ARG A 48 3.61 -1.25 2.52
C ARG A 48 3.59 0.23 2.26
N THR A 49 2.85 0.64 1.24
CA THR A 49 2.56 2.05 0.96
C THR A 49 1.09 2.31 1.21
N ARG A 50 0.81 3.31 2.05
CA ARG A 50 -0.55 3.77 2.35
C ARG A 50 -0.75 5.16 1.78
N TYR A 51 -1.72 5.29 0.89
CA TYR A 51 -2.16 6.53 0.28
C TYR A 51 -3.49 6.93 0.89
N GLU A 52 -3.56 8.12 1.46
CA GLU A 52 -4.82 8.71 1.91
C GLU A 52 -5.32 9.72 0.89
N PHE A 53 -6.62 9.68 0.63
CA PHE A 53 -7.29 10.52 -0.34
C PHE A 53 -8.49 11.23 0.25
N GLN A 54 -8.77 12.40 -0.32
CA GLN A 54 -9.99 13.18 -0.13
C GLN A 54 -10.49 13.68 -1.49
N PRO A 55 -11.78 14.06 -1.64
CA PRO A 55 -12.25 14.76 -2.82
C PRO A 55 -11.35 15.96 -3.12
N ALA A 56 -10.97 16.11 -4.38
CA ALA A 56 -10.29 17.32 -4.82
C ALA A 56 -11.26 18.51 -4.72
N PRO A 57 -10.78 19.74 -4.46
CA PRO A 57 -11.62 20.93 -4.45
C PRO A 57 -12.40 21.15 -5.76
N SER A 58 -11.86 20.67 -6.88
CA SER A 58 -12.49 20.70 -8.21
C SER A 58 -13.49 19.56 -8.46
N SER A 59 -13.72 18.68 -7.48
CA SER A 59 -14.69 17.61 -7.58
C SER A 59 -16.11 18.16 -7.65
N THR A 60 -16.89 17.69 -8.61
CA THR A 60 -18.32 17.97 -8.72
C THR A 60 -19.14 16.69 -8.55
N ASP A 61 -20.46 16.82 -8.43
CA ASP A 61 -21.36 15.64 -8.35
C ASP A 61 -21.28 14.74 -9.59
N THR A 62 -20.95 15.32 -10.74
CA THR A 62 -20.79 14.61 -12.02
C THR A 62 -19.35 14.22 -12.34
N ASN A 63 -18.37 14.77 -11.62
CA ASN A 63 -16.95 14.48 -11.82
C ASN A 63 -16.24 14.34 -10.47
N ARG A 64 -16.20 13.10 -9.95
CA ARG A 64 -15.55 12.78 -8.67
C ARG A 64 -14.05 12.63 -8.84
N LEU A 65 -13.33 13.70 -8.54
CA LEU A 65 -11.87 13.72 -8.53
C LEU A 65 -11.36 13.52 -7.11
N TRP A 66 -10.30 12.73 -6.96
CA TRP A 66 -9.64 12.48 -5.68
C TRP A 66 -8.23 13.08 -5.71
N GLN A 67 -7.81 13.65 -4.59
CA GLN A 67 -6.43 14.09 -4.39
C GLN A 67 -5.78 13.31 -3.26
N ILE A 68 -4.49 13.04 -3.39
CA ILE A 68 -3.69 12.43 -2.32
C ILE A 68 -3.43 13.50 -1.25
N THR A 69 -3.76 13.19 0.00
CA THR A 69 -3.47 14.06 1.14
C THR A 69 -2.30 13.58 1.99
N GLN A 70 -1.99 12.28 1.94
CA GLN A 70 -0.86 11.71 2.67
C GLN A 70 -0.35 10.45 1.97
N VAL A 71 0.97 10.26 2.02
CA VAL A 71 1.63 9.01 1.64
C VAL A 71 2.51 8.57 2.80
N THR A 72 2.38 7.31 3.19
CA THR A 72 3.20 6.71 4.26
C THR A 72 3.77 5.39 3.76
N GLN A 73 5.09 5.25 3.83
CA GLN A 73 5.82 4.03 3.47
C GLN A 73 6.35 3.35 4.72
N GLN A 74 6.23 2.03 4.76
CA GLN A 74 6.71 1.19 5.85
C GLN A 74 7.19 -0.15 5.30
N ASN A 75 8.12 -0.78 6.00
CA ASN A 75 8.71 -2.04 5.62
C ASN A 75 8.57 -3.06 6.75
N LYS A 76 8.62 -4.34 6.39
CA LYS A 76 8.94 -5.44 7.30
C LYS A 76 10.29 -5.99 6.86
N CYS A 77 11.24 -6.06 7.78
CA CYS A 77 12.55 -6.61 7.52
C CYS A 77 12.54 -8.14 7.59
N GLN A 78 13.53 -8.76 6.96
CA GLN A 78 13.83 -10.17 7.13
C GLN A 78 14.25 -10.45 8.58
N PRO A 79 14.16 -11.72 9.05
CA PRO A 79 14.58 -12.06 10.41
C PRO A 79 16.03 -11.65 10.70
N GLY A 80 16.24 -10.97 11.84
CA GLY A 80 17.57 -10.47 12.25
C GLY A 80 18.03 -9.19 11.54
N ARG A 81 17.23 -8.63 10.62
CA ARG A 81 17.59 -7.49 9.76
C ARG A 81 16.88 -6.18 10.16
N GLY A 82 16.36 -6.10 11.37
CA GLY A 82 15.58 -4.97 11.88
C GLY A 82 14.14 -5.34 12.26
N PRO A 83 13.21 -4.37 12.28
CA PRO A 83 11.82 -4.60 12.68
C PRO A 83 11.08 -5.57 11.76
N GLN A 84 10.45 -6.58 12.35
CA GLN A 84 9.63 -7.58 11.62
C GLN A 84 8.16 -7.16 11.48
N ASP A 85 7.79 -6.06 12.14
CA ASP A 85 6.52 -5.36 11.97
C ASP A 85 6.64 -4.12 11.11
N TRP A 86 5.51 -3.61 10.64
CA TRP A 86 5.47 -2.45 9.75
C TRP A 86 6.05 -1.22 10.44
N SER A 87 7.28 -0.88 10.10
CA SER A 87 8.00 0.29 10.61
C SER A 87 8.48 1.19 9.47
N GLY A 88 8.73 2.46 9.79
CA GLY A 88 9.45 3.38 8.88
C GLY A 88 10.97 3.27 9.00
N GLU A 89 11.48 2.42 9.89
CA GLU A 89 12.90 2.14 10.05
C GLU A 89 13.47 1.38 8.84
N LEU A 90 14.76 1.61 8.58
CA LEU A 90 15.49 0.90 7.53
C LEU A 90 15.84 -0.53 8.00
N CYS A 91 15.87 -1.45 7.04
CA CYS A 91 16.42 -2.79 7.26
C CYS A 91 17.95 -2.75 7.10
N ASN A 92 18.65 -3.61 7.84
CA ASN A 92 20.11 -3.67 7.92
C ASN A 92 20.72 -4.87 7.21
#